data_AF-A0A536W072-F1
#
_entry.id   AF-A0A536W072-F1
#
_cell.length_a   1.000
_cell.length_b   1.000
_cell.length_c   1.000
_cell.angle_alpha   90.00
_cell.angle_beta   90.00
_cell.angle_gamma   90.00
#
_symmetry.space_group_name_H-M   'P 1'
#
loop_
_entity.id
_entity.type
_entity.pdbx_description
1 polymer ?
#
loop_
_entity_poly.entity_id
_entity_poly.type
_entity_poly.pdbx_seq_one_letter_code
_entity_poly.pdbx_strand_id
1 'polypeptide(L)'
;MAASRRTEPPRAVDRSRNVLKVDGDWTMSEEPFDATRRELLKITAATGGALAVGQILPAAEAADAVQGGNAAAPQAADAVPTALDVVLRINGTEHRLTLDPRTTLLDALREHLHLTGSKKGCGLGQCGACTVLMDGKRMKSCLWLAALVDGRAITTIEGLAQGDSLHPLQVAFIERDGFQCGYCTSGQIMAGVACIE
;
A
#
# COMPACT_ATOMS: atom_id res chain seq x y z
N MET A 1 18.41 49.55 16.67
CA MET A 1 17.03 49.39 16.14
C MET A 1 16.82 47.92 15.80
N ALA A 2 16.26 47.14 16.74
CA ALA A 2 15.96 45.72 16.55
C ALA A 2 14.44 45.56 16.56
N ALA A 3 13.85 45.13 15.44
CA ALA A 3 12.42 44.89 15.32
C ALA A 3 12.09 43.48 15.81
N SER A 4 11.34 43.42 16.92
CA SER A 4 10.76 42.21 17.49
C SER A 4 9.73 41.61 16.52
N ARG A 5 10.01 40.40 15.99
CA ARG A 5 9.03 39.59 15.27
C ARG A 5 8.23 38.79 16.30
N ARG A 6 6.94 39.06 16.40
CA ARG A 6 6.01 38.25 17.20
C ARG A 6 5.88 36.88 16.55
N THR A 7 6.07 35.81 17.32
CA THR A 7 5.75 34.44 16.94
C THR A 7 4.24 34.21 17.09
N GLU A 8 3.52 33.99 15.99
CA GLU A 8 2.16 33.47 16.04
C GLU A 8 2.19 31.96 16.37
N PRO A 9 1.24 31.44 17.17
CA PRO A 9 1.14 30.00 17.43
C PRO A 9 0.66 29.26 16.17
N PRO A 10 1.06 27.98 15.97
CA PRO A 10 0.65 27.22 14.79
C PRO A 10 -0.87 27.00 14.79
N ARG A 11 -1.53 27.35 13.68
CA ARG A 11 -2.96 27.03 13.47
C ARG A 11 -3.15 25.52 13.49
N ALA A 12 -4.10 25.06 14.30
CA ALA A 12 -4.50 23.66 14.33
C ALA A 12 -5.03 23.22 12.96
N VAL A 13 -4.46 22.15 12.41
CA VAL A 13 -4.96 21.51 11.18
C VAL A 13 -6.20 20.69 11.55
N ASP A 14 -7.36 21.18 11.13
CA ASP A 14 -8.64 20.47 11.20
C ASP A 14 -8.66 19.34 10.15
N ARG A 15 -8.64 18.09 10.64
CA ARG A 15 -8.55 16.86 9.83
C ARG A 15 -9.92 16.26 9.45
N SER A 16 -11.02 17.00 9.63
CA SER A 16 -12.38 16.47 9.47
C SER A 16 -12.98 16.60 8.06
N ARG A 17 -12.27 17.18 7.08
CA ARG A 17 -12.88 17.56 5.80
C ARG A 17 -12.71 16.48 4.72
N ASN A 18 -13.79 15.74 4.46
CA ASN A 18 -13.95 14.95 3.24
C ASN A 18 -14.69 15.79 2.19
N VAL A 19 -14.12 15.85 0.99
CA VAL A 19 -14.61 16.66 -0.13
C VAL A 19 -15.32 15.74 -1.11
N LEU A 20 -16.61 16.00 -1.38
CA LEU A 20 -17.36 15.35 -2.47
C LEU A 20 -18.06 16.42 -3.31
N LYS A 21 -18.06 16.20 -4.63
CA LYS A 21 -18.50 17.15 -5.64
C LYS A 21 -19.93 16.83 -6.06
N VAL A 22 -20.85 17.77 -5.94
CA VAL A 22 -22.21 17.69 -6.52
C VAL A 22 -22.50 19.01 -7.25
N ASP A 23 -22.88 18.91 -8.52
CA ASP A 23 -23.50 19.94 -9.36
C ASP A 23 -22.86 21.34 -9.39
N GLY A 24 -21.53 21.39 -9.40
CA GLY A 24 -20.78 22.58 -9.81
C GLY A 24 -20.76 23.75 -8.83
N ASP A 25 -21.50 23.68 -7.72
CA ASP A 25 -21.50 24.69 -6.66
C ASP A 25 -21.12 24.05 -5.31
N TRP A 26 -20.27 24.74 -4.55
CA TRP A 26 -19.79 24.28 -3.24
C TRP A 26 -20.75 24.73 -2.16
N THR A 27 -21.89 24.05 -2.01
CA THR A 27 -22.83 24.36 -0.93
C THR A 27 -22.50 23.56 0.33
N MET A 28 -22.33 24.26 1.45
CA MET A 28 -22.21 23.65 2.78
C MET A 28 -23.60 23.19 3.24
N SER A 29 -23.85 21.90 3.28
CA SER A 29 -25.00 21.32 4.00
C SER A 29 -24.51 20.76 5.34
N GLU A 30 -24.94 21.39 6.43
CA GLU A 30 -24.63 21.01 7.81
C GLU A 30 -25.62 19.95 8.32
N GLU A 31 -25.32 18.67 8.11
CA GLU A 31 -25.99 17.60 8.86
C GLU A 31 -24.93 16.88 9.70
N PRO A 32 -24.85 17.15 11.03
CA PRO A 32 -23.78 16.62 11.87
C PRO A 32 -24.05 15.17 12.29
N PHE A 33 -23.10 14.29 12.01
CA PHE A 33 -23.03 12.97 12.65
C PHE A 33 -22.20 13.07 13.94
N ASP A 34 -22.87 13.40 15.05
CA ASP A 34 -22.24 13.70 16.34
C ASP A 34 -22.08 12.47 17.25
N ALA A 35 -21.35 11.45 16.78
CA ALA A 35 -21.01 10.30 17.63
C ALA A 35 -19.49 10.10 17.69
N THR A 36 -18.89 10.50 18.81
CA THR A 36 -17.46 10.28 19.03
C THR A 36 -17.15 8.80 19.37
N ARG A 37 -15.96 8.31 19.03
CA ARG A 37 -15.51 6.92 19.35
C ARG A 37 -15.68 6.55 20.83
N ARG A 38 -15.58 7.54 21.72
CA ARG A 38 -15.76 7.38 23.17
C ARG A 38 -17.22 7.20 23.56
N GLU A 39 -18.16 7.86 22.88
CA GLU A 39 -19.60 7.63 23.04
C GLU A 39 -19.99 6.23 22.56
N LEU A 40 -19.43 5.78 21.43
CA LEU A 40 -19.72 4.45 20.89
C LEU A 40 -19.27 3.30 21.83
N LEU A 41 -18.13 3.47 22.51
CA LEU A 41 -17.63 2.54 23.52
C LEU A 41 -18.49 2.51 24.80
N LYS A 42 -19.09 3.64 25.19
CA LYS A 42 -20.02 3.69 26.34
C LYS A 42 -21.35 3.02 26.03
N ILE A 43 -21.88 3.23 24.83
CA ILE A 43 -23.17 2.64 24.39
C ILE A 43 -23.08 1.11 24.35
N THR A 44 -21.95 0.57 23.86
CA THR A 44 -21.72 -0.89 23.80
C THR A 44 -21.48 -1.52 25.17
N ALA A 45 -20.87 -0.81 26.13
CA ALA A 45 -20.73 -1.29 27.50
C ALA A 45 -22.07 -1.36 28.26
N ALA A 46 -23.02 -0.46 27.95
CA ALA A 46 -24.34 -0.43 28.59
C ALA A 46 -25.28 -1.55 28.11
N THR A 47 -25.07 -2.12 26.92
CA THR A 47 -25.88 -3.22 26.37
C THR A 47 -25.33 -4.62 26.67
N GLY A 48 -24.09 -4.74 27.17
CA GLY A 48 -23.49 -6.02 27.56
C GLY A 48 -23.88 -6.52 28.96
N GLY A 49 -24.67 -5.75 29.71
CA GLY A 49 -24.96 -5.99 31.13
C GLY A 49 -26.22 -6.81 31.46
N ALA A 50 -26.83 -7.51 30.51
CA ALA A 50 -28.07 -8.26 30.78
C ALA A 50 -28.16 -9.57 29.99
N LEU A 51 -27.36 -10.57 30.36
CA LEU A 51 -27.69 -12.00 30.26
C LEU A 51 -26.73 -12.79 31.19
N ALA A 52 -26.79 -12.52 32.48
CA ALA A 52 -26.09 -13.29 33.51
C ALA A 52 -27.07 -13.73 34.62
N VAL A 53 -28.20 -14.33 34.24
CA VAL A 53 -29.02 -15.18 35.13
C VAL A 53 -29.74 -16.19 34.25
N GLY A 54 -29.35 -17.47 34.32
CA GLY A 54 -30.16 -18.56 33.77
C GLY A 54 -29.38 -19.78 33.29
N GLN A 55 -29.43 -20.82 34.12
CA GLN A 55 -29.20 -22.23 33.81
C GLN A 55 -27.75 -22.75 33.83
N ILE A 56 -27.34 -23.12 35.05
CA ILE A 56 -26.38 -24.19 35.31
C ILE A 56 -27.04 -25.51 34.84
N LEU A 57 -26.46 -26.17 33.83
CA LEU A 57 -26.62 -27.59 33.57
C LEU A 57 -25.21 -28.22 33.61
N PRO A 58 -25.03 -29.42 34.21
CA PRO A 58 -23.79 -30.15 34.06
C PRO A 58 -23.77 -30.78 32.67
N ALA A 59 -22.80 -30.38 31.82
CA ALA A 59 -22.49 -31.14 30.61
C ALA A 59 -21.70 -32.39 31.03
N ALA A 60 -22.40 -33.52 31.11
CA ALA A 60 -21.80 -34.84 31.11
C ALA A 60 -21.23 -35.15 29.71
N GLU A 61 -19.97 -35.60 29.73
CA GLU A 61 -19.27 -36.47 28.79
C GLU A 61 -19.76 -36.58 27.34
N ALA A 62 -18.90 -36.13 26.41
CA ALA A 62 -18.58 -36.86 25.19
C ALA A 62 -17.22 -36.37 24.65
N ALA A 63 -16.12 -36.86 25.23
CA ALA A 63 -14.83 -36.87 24.53
C ALA A 63 -14.83 -38.11 23.64
N ASP A 64 -15.43 -38.01 22.46
CA ASP A 64 -15.29 -39.04 21.44
C ASP A 64 -14.06 -38.75 20.58
N ALA A 65 -13.22 -39.76 20.49
CA ALA A 65 -11.89 -39.69 19.94
C ALA A 65 -11.94 -39.57 18.42
N VAL A 66 -11.53 -38.43 17.86
CA VAL A 66 -11.15 -38.37 16.45
C VAL A 66 -9.70 -38.85 16.33
N GLN A 67 -9.56 -40.16 16.28
CA GLN A 67 -8.32 -40.83 15.90
C GLN A 67 -8.34 -41.07 14.37
N GLY A 68 -8.09 -39.99 13.63
CA GLY A 68 -7.91 -40.03 12.17
C GLY A 68 -6.44 -40.11 11.82
N GLY A 69 -5.86 -41.31 11.89
CA GLY A 69 -4.54 -41.56 11.33
C GLY A 69 -4.59 -41.41 9.82
N ASN A 70 -3.96 -40.36 9.28
CA ASN A 70 -3.62 -40.31 7.87
C ASN A 70 -2.13 -40.61 7.73
N ALA A 71 -1.81 -41.90 7.54
CA ALA A 71 -0.53 -42.29 6.98
C ALA A 71 -0.53 -41.82 5.53
N ALA A 72 -0.06 -40.60 5.31
CA ALA A 72 0.15 -40.08 3.96
C ALA A 72 1.20 -40.95 3.28
N ALA A 73 0.76 -41.69 2.25
CA ALA A 73 1.64 -42.27 1.25
C ALA A 73 2.56 -41.16 0.70
N PRO A 74 3.82 -41.47 0.33
CA PRO A 74 4.68 -40.47 -0.30
C PRO A 74 4.04 -40.03 -1.62
N GLN A 75 3.39 -38.87 -1.59
CA GLN A 75 3.00 -38.18 -2.81
C GLN A 75 4.29 -37.81 -3.50
N ALA A 76 4.58 -38.47 -4.62
CA ALA A 76 5.58 -38.01 -5.55
C ALA A 76 5.22 -36.56 -5.88
N ALA A 77 6.00 -35.63 -5.34
CA ALA A 77 5.81 -34.23 -5.60
C ALA A 77 6.10 -34.01 -7.09
N ASP A 78 5.06 -33.77 -7.87
CA ASP A 78 5.22 -33.15 -9.18
C ASP A 78 6.11 -31.92 -8.98
N ALA A 79 7.30 -31.95 -9.57
CA ALA A 79 8.29 -30.92 -9.35
C ALA A 79 7.73 -29.59 -9.88
N VAL A 80 7.34 -28.70 -8.96
CA VAL A 80 6.87 -27.36 -9.31
C VAL A 80 8.00 -26.65 -10.08
N PRO A 81 7.72 -26.07 -11.27
CA PRO A 81 8.71 -25.34 -12.03
C PRO A 81 9.42 -24.32 -11.14
N THR A 82 10.74 -24.46 -11.00
CA THR A 82 11.56 -23.60 -10.11
C THR A 82 11.92 -22.28 -10.79
N ALA A 83 11.64 -22.14 -12.10
CA ALA A 83 11.92 -20.95 -12.89
C ALA A 83 10.94 -20.79 -14.05
N LEU A 84 10.70 -19.54 -14.46
CA LEU A 84 9.86 -19.12 -15.60
C LEU A 84 10.57 -18.02 -16.38
N ASP A 85 10.49 -18.07 -17.70
CA ASP A 85 10.94 -16.98 -18.58
C ASP A 85 9.83 -15.91 -18.68
N VAL A 86 10.20 -14.65 -18.46
CA VAL A 86 9.29 -13.50 -18.41
C VAL A 86 9.88 -12.33 -19.21
N VAL A 87 9.04 -11.58 -19.91
CA VAL A 87 9.42 -10.36 -20.65
C VAL A 87 8.81 -9.12 -19.99
N LEU A 88 9.66 -8.30 -19.37
CA LEU A 88 9.26 -7.07 -18.69
C LEU A 88 9.61 -5.85 -19.54
N ARG A 89 8.65 -4.94 -19.77
CA ARG A 89 8.89 -3.66 -20.43
C ARG A 89 9.03 -2.57 -19.38
N ILE A 90 10.26 -2.23 -19.00
CA ILE A 90 10.56 -1.28 -17.92
C ILE A 90 11.17 -0.01 -18.51
N ASN A 91 10.58 1.16 -18.22
CA ASN A 91 11.07 2.48 -18.66
C ASN A 91 11.34 2.53 -20.18
N GLY A 92 10.45 1.91 -20.97
CA GLY A 92 10.57 1.83 -22.43
C GLY A 92 11.51 0.73 -22.96
N THR A 93 12.22 0.01 -22.10
CA THR A 93 13.17 -1.05 -22.48
C THR A 93 12.61 -2.45 -22.20
N GLU A 94 12.79 -3.39 -23.13
CA GLU A 94 12.42 -4.79 -22.93
C GLU A 94 13.54 -5.55 -22.19
N HIS A 95 13.16 -6.29 -21.14
CA HIS A 95 14.05 -7.14 -20.36
C HIS A 95 13.52 -8.57 -20.34
N ARG A 96 14.37 -9.53 -20.74
CA ARG A 96 14.05 -10.96 -20.70
C ARG A 96 14.75 -11.60 -19.51
N LEU A 97 13.99 -12.22 -18.62
CA LEU A 97 14.48 -12.75 -17.35
C LEU A 97 13.96 -14.17 -17.11
N THR A 98 14.80 -15.00 -16.50
CA THR A 98 14.40 -16.30 -15.95
C THR A 98 14.29 -16.18 -14.43
N LEU A 99 13.08 -16.27 -13.90
CA LEU A 99 12.75 -15.92 -12.50
C LEU A 99 12.03 -17.04 -11.77
N ASP A 100 12.19 -17.11 -10.44
CA ASP A 100 11.29 -17.90 -9.59
C ASP A 100 9.84 -17.39 -9.75
N PRO A 101 8.82 -18.26 -9.89
CA PRO A 101 7.43 -17.84 -10.05
C PRO A 101 6.90 -16.92 -8.94
N ARG A 102 7.52 -16.95 -7.75
CA ARG A 102 7.15 -16.14 -6.58
C ARG A 102 7.80 -14.77 -6.56
N THR A 103 8.72 -14.48 -7.50
CA THR A 103 9.40 -13.19 -7.57
C THR A 103 8.39 -12.07 -7.80
N THR A 104 8.32 -11.13 -6.86
CA THR A 104 7.49 -9.94 -6.99
C THR A 104 8.06 -9.00 -8.05
N LEU A 105 7.23 -8.15 -8.66
CA LEU A 105 7.70 -7.10 -9.58
C LEU A 105 8.72 -6.19 -8.88
N LEU A 106 8.51 -5.88 -7.59
CA LEU A 106 9.47 -5.11 -6.81
C LEU A 106 10.84 -5.78 -6.76
N ASP A 107 10.87 -7.10 -6.53
CA ASP A 107 12.12 -7.84 -6.42
C ASP A 107 12.78 -8.05 -7.79
N ALA A 108 11.99 -8.27 -8.84
CA ALA A 108 12.50 -8.26 -10.22
C ALA A 108 13.20 -6.94 -10.55
N LEU A 109 12.58 -5.79 -10.25
CA LEU A 109 13.17 -4.47 -10.47
C LEU A 109 14.48 -4.28 -9.71
N ARG A 110 14.48 -4.60 -8.40
CA ARG A 110 15.61 -4.25 -7.53
C ARG A 110 16.76 -5.24 -7.59
N GLU A 111 16.44 -6.53 -7.52
CA GLU A 111 17.42 -7.58 -7.27
C GLU A 111 17.91 -8.23 -8.56
N HIS A 112 17.10 -8.19 -9.63
CA HIS A 112 17.47 -8.74 -10.94
C HIS A 112 17.84 -7.66 -11.98
N LEU A 113 17.13 -6.53 -12.00
CA LEU A 113 17.39 -5.43 -12.93
C LEU A 113 18.21 -4.28 -12.34
N HIS A 114 18.48 -4.32 -11.03
CA HIS A 114 19.23 -3.30 -10.30
C HIS A 114 18.64 -1.87 -10.39
N LEU A 115 17.35 -1.76 -10.72
CA LEU A 115 16.55 -0.55 -10.62
C LEU A 115 16.05 -0.40 -9.19
N THR A 116 16.94 0.12 -8.35
CA THR A 116 16.74 0.15 -6.89
C THR A 116 15.93 1.33 -6.39
N GLY A 117 15.45 2.21 -7.27
CA GLY A 117 14.67 3.41 -6.95
C GLY A 117 13.34 3.09 -6.27
N SER A 118 12.61 2.08 -6.74
CA SER A 118 11.45 1.54 -6.01
C SER A 118 11.89 0.82 -4.73
N LYS A 119 11.22 1.10 -3.60
CA LYS A 119 11.69 0.65 -2.28
C LYS A 119 10.79 -0.40 -1.64
N LYS A 120 11.40 -1.38 -0.97
CA LYS A 120 10.72 -2.36 -0.12
C LYS A 120 10.63 -1.83 1.31
N GLY A 121 9.56 -1.07 1.60
CA GLY A 121 9.27 -0.62 2.95
C GLY A 121 8.64 -1.72 3.82
N CYS A 122 7.43 -2.17 3.46
CA CYS A 122 6.70 -3.18 4.24
C CYS A 122 6.58 -4.54 3.55
N GLY A 123 6.67 -4.64 2.22
CA GLY A 123 6.41 -5.87 1.46
C GLY A 123 4.95 -6.35 1.45
N LEU A 124 4.07 -5.74 2.25
CA LEU A 124 2.68 -6.14 2.47
C LEU A 124 1.65 -5.17 1.86
N GLY A 125 2.09 -4.27 0.98
CA GLY A 125 1.21 -3.26 0.36
C GLY A 125 0.66 -2.19 1.30
N GLN A 126 1.23 -1.98 2.48
CA GLN A 126 0.75 -0.99 3.46
C GLN A 126 1.34 0.42 3.22
N CYS A 127 2.64 0.52 2.92
CA CYS A 127 3.35 1.82 2.94
C CYS A 127 3.41 2.59 1.62
N GLY A 128 3.25 1.93 0.46
CA GLY A 128 3.35 2.57 -0.86
C GLY A 128 4.77 2.95 -1.33
N ALA A 129 5.83 2.67 -0.58
CA ALA A 129 7.21 2.97 -1.00
C ALA A 129 7.65 2.24 -2.29
N CYS A 130 6.92 1.17 -2.66
CA CYS A 130 7.13 0.37 -3.86
C CYS A 130 6.24 0.81 -5.05
N THR A 131 5.60 1.99 -4.98
CA THR A 131 4.71 2.43 -6.05
C THR A 131 5.46 2.63 -7.37
N VAL A 132 4.89 2.08 -8.43
CA VAL A 132 5.29 2.21 -9.84
C VAL A 132 4.04 2.46 -10.68
N LEU A 133 4.19 2.84 -11.95
CA LEU A 133 3.08 2.89 -12.91
C LEU A 133 3.10 1.62 -13.75
N MET A 134 1.94 1.00 -13.93
CA MET A 134 1.71 -0.04 -14.92
C MET A 134 0.64 0.46 -15.88
N ASP A 135 1.00 0.61 -17.16
CA ASP A 135 0.15 1.20 -18.20
C ASP A 135 -0.45 2.55 -17.77
N GLY A 136 0.40 3.41 -17.20
CA GLY A 136 0.03 4.73 -16.66
C GLY A 136 -0.67 4.71 -15.29
N LYS A 137 -1.12 3.55 -14.80
CA LYS A 137 -1.84 3.47 -13.51
C LYS A 137 -0.91 3.12 -12.36
N ARG A 138 -1.00 3.86 -11.25
CA ARG A 138 -0.24 3.54 -10.04
C ARG A 138 -0.62 2.18 -9.46
N MET A 139 0.38 1.44 -9.01
CA MET A 139 0.20 0.16 -8.32
C MET A 139 1.33 -0.12 -7.33
N LYS A 140 1.13 -1.08 -6.43
CA LYS A 140 2.13 -1.49 -5.42
C LYS A 140 2.89 -2.70 -5.94
N SER A 141 4.12 -2.53 -6.41
CA SER A 141 4.92 -3.60 -7.04
C SER A 141 5.23 -4.79 -6.14
N CYS A 142 5.22 -4.60 -4.81
CA CYS A 142 5.39 -5.73 -3.87
C CYS A 142 4.24 -6.75 -3.87
N LEU A 143 3.07 -6.40 -4.43
CA LEU A 143 1.89 -7.29 -4.46
C LEU A 143 1.62 -7.89 -5.84
N TRP A 144 2.50 -7.67 -6.80
CA TRP A 144 2.40 -8.25 -8.14
C TRP A 144 3.54 -9.22 -8.36
N LEU A 145 3.24 -10.39 -8.92
CA LEU A 145 4.26 -11.31 -9.40
C LEU A 145 4.77 -10.85 -10.76
N ALA A 146 6.09 -10.92 -10.97
CA ALA A 146 6.71 -10.54 -12.24
C ALA A 146 6.11 -11.33 -13.42
N ALA A 147 5.83 -12.62 -13.22
CA ALA A 147 5.22 -13.49 -14.22
C ALA A 147 3.80 -13.06 -14.68
N LEU A 148 3.08 -12.25 -13.88
CA LEU A 148 1.72 -11.80 -14.20
C LEU A 148 1.67 -10.44 -14.89
N VAL A 149 2.82 -9.80 -15.10
CA VAL A 149 2.93 -8.48 -15.72
C VAL A 149 3.66 -8.51 -17.07
N ASP A 150 3.80 -9.70 -17.65
CA ASP A 150 4.43 -9.94 -18.93
C ASP A 150 3.84 -9.03 -20.03
N GLY A 151 4.71 -8.36 -20.78
CA GLY A 151 4.34 -7.43 -21.85
C GLY A 151 3.72 -6.09 -21.44
N ARG A 152 3.40 -5.87 -20.16
CA ARG A 152 2.82 -4.61 -19.65
C ARG A 152 3.89 -3.52 -19.54
N ALA A 153 3.53 -2.26 -19.78
CA ALA A 153 4.49 -1.16 -19.68
C ALA A 153 4.62 -0.70 -18.23
N ILE A 154 5.82 -0.80 -17.67
CA ILE A 154 6.14 -0.37 -16.31
C ILE A 154 7.01 0.89 -16.34
N THR A 155 6.62 1.91 -15.59
CA THR A 155 7.45 3.10 -15.34
C THR A 155 7.82 3.17 -13.86
N THR A 156 9.12 3.25 -13.57
CA THR A 156 9.68 3.44 -12.24
C THR A 156 10.15 4.88 -12.03
N ILE A 157 10.66 5.20 -10.84
CA ILE A 157 11.16 6.55 -10.52
C ILE A 157 12.33 6.96 -11.43
N GLU A 158 13.17 6.00 -11.83
CA GLU A 158 14.27 6.18 -12.76
C GLU A 158 13.78 6.57 -14.17
N GLY A 159 12.57 6.14 -14.54
CA GLY A 159 11.98 6.43 -15.86
C GLY A 159 11.30 7.78 -15.98
N LEU A 160 11.22 8.58 -14.91
CA LEU A 160 10.57 9.90 -14.95
C LEU A 160 11.47 11.00 -15.53
N ALA A 161 12.79 10.90 -15.35
CA ALA A 161 13.73 11.89 -15.84
C ALA A 161 14.02 11.68 -17.33
N GLN A 162 14.24 12.77 -18.07
CA GLN A 162 14.63 12.75 -19.48
C GLN A 162 16.09 13.24 -19.57
N GLY A 163 17.03 12.30 -19.55
CA GLY A 163 18.45 12.62 -19.40
C GLY A 163 18.69 13.35 -18.07
N ASP A 164 19.28 14.54 -18.13
CA ASP A 164 19.55 15.38 -16.95
C ASP A 164 18.33 16.22 -16.52
N SER A 165 17.23 16.18 -17.26
CA SER A 165 16.02 16.93 -16.93
C SER A 165 15.12 16.13 -15.99
N LEU A 166 14.98 16.61 -14.75
CA LEU A 166 14.04 16.06 -13.79
C LEU A 166 12.58 16.31 -14.22
N HIS A 167 11.70 15.40 -13.82
CA HIS A 167 10.25 15.60 -13.93
C HIS A 167 9.81 16.80 -13.07
N PRO A 168 8.83 17.63 -13.50
CA PRO A 168 8.40 18.79 -12.72
C PRO A 168 8.03 18.46 -11.26
N LEU A 169 7.45 17.28 -11.02
CA LEU A 169 7.16 16.82 -9.66
C LEU A 169 8.42 16.48 -8.85
N GLN A 170 9.48 15.95 -9.47
CA GLN A 170 10.76 15.74 -8.80
C GLN A 170 11.40 17.08 -8.40
N VAL A 171 11.35 18.08 -9.28
CA VAL A 171 11.83 19.45 -9.00
C VAL A 171 11.05 20.05 -7.83
N ALA A 172 9.72 19.95 -7.84
CA ALA A 172 8.88 20.46 -6.77
C ALA A 172 9.18 19.80 -5.40
N PHE A 173 9.49 18.50 -5.38
CA PHE A 173 9.92 17.81 -4.15
C PHE A 173 11.25 18.39 -3.62
N ILE A 174 12.19 18.76 -4.48
CA ILE A 174 13.45 19.39 -4.06
C ILE A 174 13.21 20.81 -3.54
N GLU A 175 12.50 21.64 -4.30
CA GLU A 175 12.26 23.04 -3.96
C GLU A 175 11.44 23.23 -2.67
N ARG A 176 10.65 22.22 -2.30
CA ARG A 176 9.74 22.26 -1.15
C ARG A 176 10.20 21.38 0.01
N ASP A 177 11.43 20.86 -0.02
CA ASP A 177 11.96 19.96 1.01
C ASP A 177 11.00 18.77 1.26
N GLY A 178 10.44 18.24 0.18
CA GLY A 178 9.40 17.20 0.17
C GLY A 178 9.90 15.81 0.60
N PHE A 179 11.12 15.71 1.11
CA PHE A 179 11.70 14.48 1.62
C PHE A 179 12.77 14.77 2.68
N GLN A 180 13.03 13.78 3.55
CA GLN A 180 14.14 13.84 4.51
C GLN A 180 15.08 12.67 4.26
N CYS A 181 14.81 11.49 4.85
CA CYS A 181 15.64 10.29 4.64
C CYS A 181 15.60 9.76 3.19
N GLY A 182 14.69 10.25 2.35
CA GLY A 182 14.57 9.89 0.94
C GLY A 182 13.91 8.53 0.66
N TYR A 183 13.66 7.71 1.68
CA TYR A 183 13.26 6.31 1.45
C TYR A 183 11.85 6.18 0.86
N CYS A 184 10.88 6.99 1.30
CA CYS A 184 9.53 6.97 0.76
C CYS A 184 9.36 7.80 -0.53
N THR A 185 10.37 8.60 -0.89
CA THR A 185 10.27 9.66 -1.90
C THR A 185 9.91 9.12 -3.28
N SER A 186 10.53 8.02 -3.72
CA SER A 186 10.19 7.38 -4.99
C SER A 186 8.70 7.03 -5.06
N GLY A 187 8.16 6.35 -4.04
CA GLY A 187 6.76 5.95 -4.01
C GLY A 187 5.81 7.13 -3.96
N GLN A 188 6.16 8.18 -3.19
CA GLN A 188 5.38 9.43 -3.13
C GLN A 188 5.33 10.16 -4.47
N ILE A 189 6.47 10.29 -5.15
CA ILE A 189 6.55 10.93 -6.48
C ILE A 189 5.74 10.12 -7.50
N MET A 190 5.95 8.81 -7.59
CA MET A 190 5.18 7.96 -8.53
C MET A 190 3.67 8.03 -8.27
N ALA A 191 3.26 8.06 -6.99
CA ALA A 191 1.85 8.20 -6.62
C ALA A 191 1.27 9.58 -6.96
N GLY A 192 2.10 10.64 -6.89
CA GLY A 192 1.73 11.99 -7.26
C GLY A 192 1.63 12.20 -8.76
N VAL A 193 2.56 11.64 -9.55
CA VAL A 193 2.49 11.63 -11.02
C VAL A 193 1.16 11.03 -11.48
N ALA A 194 0.81 9.84 -11.00
CA ALA A 194 -0.48 9.19 -11.30
C ALA A 194 -1.73 9.94 -10.82
N CYS A 195 -1.58 10.99 -10.02
CA CYS A 195 -2.69 11.81 -9.53
C CYS A 195 -2.93 13.05 -10.41
N ILE A 196 -1.88 13.52 -11.10
CA ILE A 196 -1.91 14.76 -11.89
C ILE A 196 -1.91 14.50 -13.40
N GLU A 197 -1.72 13.25 -13.81
CA GLU A 197 -1.84 12.74 -15.18
C GLU A 197 -3.09 11.85 -15.31
#